data_AF-A0A8T4M1M3-F1
#
_entry.id   AF-A0A8T4M1M3-F1
#
_cell.length_a   1.000
_cell.length_b   1.000
_cell.length_c   1.000
_cell.angle_alpha   90.00
_cell.angle_beta   90.00
_cell.angle_gamma   90.00
#
_symmetry.space_group_name_H-M   'P 1'
#
loop_
_entity.id
_entity.type
_entity.pdbx_description
1 polymer ?
#
loop_
_entity_poly.entity_id
_entity_poly.type
_entity_poly.pdbx_seq_one_letter_code
_entity_poly.pdbx_strand_id
1 'polypeptide(L)' 'SISDIAEGANIGRTTLFRIFEDLLKNKIIIHTREIGNAKLFRLNINNPFVKKMIEIFDEIIMPKKKAVA' A
#
# COMPACT_ATOMS: atom_id res chain seq x y z
N SER A 1 9.33 0.99 -7.27
CA SER A 1 8.84 0.80 -8.66
C SER A 1 7.69 -0.21 -8.66
N ILE A 2 6.99 -0.42 -9.78
CA ILE A 2 5.96 -1.49 -9.86
C ILE A 2 6.59 -2.88 -9.62
N SER A 3 7.82 -3.10 -10.11
CA SER A 3 8.54 -4.36 -9.90
C SER A 3 8.79 -4.60 -8.41
N ASP A 4 9.28 -3.59 -7.69
CA ASP A 4 9.58 -3.70 -6.25
C ASP A 4 8.30 -3.94 -5.43
N ILE A 5 7.17 -3.37 -5.84
CA ILE A 5 5.87 -3.63 -5.18
C ILE A 5 5.44 -5.08 -5.41
N ALA A 6 5.57 -5.58 -6.63
CA ALA A 6 5.22 -6.96 -6.96
C ALA A 6 6.12 -7.96 -6.20
N GLU A 7 7.42 -7.67 -6.13
CA GLU A 7 8.40 -8.46 -5.37
C GLU A 7 8.09 -8.45 -3.86
N GLY A 8 7.88 -7.27 -3.27
CA GLY A 8 7.54 -7.15 -1.85
C GLY A 8 6.20 -7.78 -1.47
N ALA A 9 5.26 -7.87 -2.42
CA ALA A 9 3.99 -8.57 -2.25
C ALA A 9 4.06 -10.07 -2.62
N ASN A 10 5.21 -10.56 -3.08
CA ASN A 10 5.43 -11.93 -3.55
C ASN A 10 4.42 -12.38 -4.63
N ILE A 11 4.13 -11.49 -5.60
CA ILE A 11 3.25 -11.76 -6.73
C ILE A 11 3.91 -11.43 -8.06
N GLY A 12 3.44 -12.06 -9.14
CA GLY A 12 3.88 -11.72 -10.50
C GLY A 12 3.47 -10.29 -10.89
N ARG A 13 4.31 -9.61 -11.67
CA ARG A 13 4.03 -8.24 -12.17
C ARG A 13 2.71 -8.17 -12.94
N THR A 14 2.41 -9.17 -13.76
CA THR A 14 1.14 -9.27 -14.51
C THR A 14 -0.07 -9.33 -13.59
N THR A 15 0.01 -10.04 -12.47
CA THR A 15 -1.04 -10.07 -11.44
C THR A 15 -1.25 -8.70 -10.81
N LEU A 16 -0.16 -8.01 -10.44
CA LEU A 16 -0.24 -6.65 -9.90
C LEU A 16 -0.88 -5.68 -10.90
N PHE A 17 -0.50 -5.74 -12.18
CA PHE A 17 -1.06 -4.86 -13.22
C PHE A 17 -2.58 -4.97 -13.37
N ARG A 18 -3.18 -6.15 -13.09
CA ARG A 18 -4.64 -6.33 -13.19
C ARG A 18 -5.43 -5.47 -12.19
N ILE A 19 -4.83 -5.11 -11.05
CA ILE A 19 -5.48 -4.32 -10.01
C ILE A 19 -4.86 -2.92 -9.86
N PHE A 20 -3.69 -2.67 -10.45
CA PHE A 20 -2.92 -1.44 -10.22
C PHE A 20 -3.68 -0.18 -10.61
N GLU A 21 -4.36 -0.21 -11.76
CA GLU A 21 -5.19 0.91 -12.23
C GLU A 21 -6.35 1.22 -11.28
N ASP A 22 -6.97 0.17 -10.71
CA ASP A 22 -8.06 0.36 -9.75
C ASP A 22 -7.55 0.92 -8.42
N LEU A 23 -6.36 0.50 -7.97
CA LEU A 23 -5.72 1.07 -6.79
C LEU A 23 -5.40 2.56 -6.97
N LEU A 24 -4.98 2.98 -8.17
CA LEU A 24 -4.76 4.39 -8.51
C LEU A 24 -6.06 5.19 -8.59
N LYS A 25 -7.07 4.68 -9.32
CA LYS A 25 -8.38 5.33 -9.49
C LYS A 25 -9.07 5.57 -8.15
N ASN A 26 -9.01 4.57 -7.25
CA ASN A 26 -9.58 4.66 -5.92
C ASN A 26 -8.69 5.42 -4.92
N LYS A 27 -7.57 5.99 -5.38
CA LYS A 27 -6.60 6.73 -4.56
C LYS A 27 -6.13 5.92 -3.35
N ILE A 28 -6.00 4.60 -3.49
CA ILE A 28 -5.41 3.72 -2.48
C ILE A 28 -3.90 3.89 -2.49
N ILE A 29 -3.32 3.90 -3.70
CA ILE A 29 -1.93 4.27 -3.94
C ILE A 29 -1.87 5.58 -4.71
N ILE A 30 -0.80 6.35 -4.51
CA ILE A 30 -0.55 7.60 -5.21
C ILE A 30 0.88 7.66 -5.71
N HIS A 31 1.05 8.30 -6.86
CA HIS A 31 2.36 8.60 -7.41
C HIS A 31 3.11 9.56 -6.48
N THR A 32 4.42 9.36 -6.34
CA THR A 32 5.28 10.24 -5.53
C THR A 32 6.23 11.04 -6.40
N ARG A 33 7.14 10.35 -7.10
CA ARG A 33 8.17 10.94 -7.94
C ARG A 33 8.66 9.92 -8.96
N GLU A 34 9.37 10.42 -9.96
CA GLU A 34 10.04 9.61 -10.97
C GLU A 34 11.55 9.61 -10.70
N ILE A 35 12.20 8.45 -10.85
CA ILE A 35 13.66 8.30 -10.81
C ILE A 35 14.07 7.55 -12.06
N GLY A 36 14.71 8.25 -13.00
CA GLY A 36 14.94 7.73 -14.35
C GLY A 36 13.61 7.32 -15.00
N ASN A 37 13.53 6.08 -15.48
CA ASN A 37 12.31 5.52 -16.08
C ASN A 37 11.33 4.90 -15.06
N ALA A 38 11.67 4.90 -13.77
CA ALA A 38 10.86 4.26 -12.75
C ALA A 38 9.92 5.28 -12.09
N LYS A 39 8.61 4.97 -12.11
CA LYS A 39 7.60 5.66 -11.31
C LYS A 39 7.53 5.06 -9.91
N LEU A 40 7.56 5.91 -8.89
CA LEU A 40 7.43 5.49 -7.50
C LEU A 40 6.03 5.81 -6.97
N PHE A 41 5.56 4.92 -6.10
CA PHE A 41 4.22 4.99 -5.54
C PHE A 41 4.30 4.78 -4.03
N ARG A 42 3.34 5.36 -3.31
CA ARG A 42 3.15 5.11 -1.89
C ARG A 42 1.68 4.89 -1.58
N LEU A 43 1.43 4.27 -0.44
CA LEU A 43 0.09 4.17 0.12
C LEU A 43 -0.43 5.57 0.50
N ASN A 44 -1.69 5.85 0.18
CA ASN A 44 -2.31 7.12 0.45
C ASN A 44 -2.94 7.15 1.86
N ILE A 45 -2.13 7.45 2.87
CA ILE A 45 -2.58 7.54 4.27
C ILE A 45 -3.66 8.60 4.53
N ASN A 46 -3.87 9.54 3.59
CA ASN A 46 -4.93 10.53 3.68
C ASN A 46 -6.29 9.98 3.20
N ASN A 47 -6.31 8.81 2.56
CA ASN A 47 -7.55 8.14 2.18
C ASN A 47 -8.20 7.50 3.43
N PRO A 48 -9.46 7.84 3.77
CA PRO A 48 -10.12 7.32 4.96
C PRO A 48 -10.22 5.79 4.97
N PHE A 49 -10.39 5.16 3.81
CA PHE A 49 -10.44 3.70 3.70
C PHE A 49 -9.09 3.07 4.04
N VAL A 50 -8.02 3.60 3.46
CA VAL A 50 -6.65 3.15 3.73
C VAL A 50 -6.32 3.29 5.21
N LYS A 51 -6.66 4.43 5.83
CA LYS A 51 -6.41 4.67 7.25
C LYS A 51 -7.11 3.64 8.13
N LYS A 52 -8.39 3.38 7.90
CA LYS A 52 -9.15 2.35 8.62
C LYS A 52 -8.56 0.96 8.44
N MET A 53 -8.09 0.63 7.25
CA MET A 53 -7.50 -0.68 6.98
C MET A 53 -6.16 -0.87 7.70
N ILE A 54 -5.34 0.17 7.79
CA ILE A 54 -4.11 0.16 8.62
C ILE A 54 -4.47 -0.02 10.09
N GLU A 55 -5.45 0.74 10.61
CA GLU A 55 -5.89 0.62 12.01
C GLU A 55 -6.33 -0.82 12.36
N ILE A 56 -7.17 -1.43 11.51
CA ILE A 56 -7.61 -2.81 11.68
C ILE A 56 -6.44 -3.79 11.61
N PHE A 57 -5.56 -3.63 10.61
CA PHE A 57 -4.40 -4.49 10.43
C PHE A 57 -3.46 -4.44 11.64
N ASP A 58 -3.16 -3.23 12.12
CA ASP A 58 -2.32 -3.00 13.29
C ASP A 58 -2.97 -3.61 14.55
N GLU A 59 -4.28 -3.47 14.74
CA GLU A 59 -4.99 -4.08 15.88
C GLU A 59 -4.91 -5.62 15.87
N ILE A 60 -4.96 -6.24 14.69
CA ILE A 60 -4.91 -7.70 14.55
C ILE A 60 -3.47 -8.22 14.71
N ILE A 61 -2.49 -7.59 14.05
CA ILE A 61 -1.12 -8.09 13.97
C ILE A 61 -0.25 -7.61 15.14
N MET A 62 -0.45 -6.37 15.57
CA MET A 62 0.21 -5.77 16.72
C MET A 62 -0.84 -5.40 17.77
N PRO A 63 -1.46 -6.39 18.44
CA PRO A 63 -2.37 -6.10 19.53
C PRO A 63 -1.60 -5.19 20.50
N LYS A 64 -2.04 -3.94 20.62
CA LYS A 64 -1.41 -2.97 21.53
C LYS A 64 -1.32 -3.68 22.86
N LYS A 65 -0.11 -3.96 23.35
CA LYS A 65 0.08 -4.30 24.76
C LYS A 65 -0.58 -3.16 25.50
N LYS A 66 -1.75 -3.42 26.10
CA LYS A 66 -2.28 -2.52 27.12
C LYS A 66 -1.14 -2.43 28.13
N ALA A 67 -0.48 -1.28 28.20
CA ALA A 67 0.36 -0.96 29.33
C ALA A 67 -0.61 -0.98 30.51
N VAL A 68 -0.61 -2.09 31.23
CA VAL A 68 -1.22 -2.20 32.54
C VAL A 68 -0.42 -1.26 33.43
N ALA A 69 -0.99 -0.08 33.67
CA ALA A 69 -0.60 0.81 34.75
C ALA A 69 -1.16 0.27 36.07
#